data_AF-A0A7C4PJ78-F1
#
_entry.id   AF-A0A7C4PJ78-F1
#
_cell.length_a   1.000
_cell.length_b   1.000
_cell.length_c   1.000
_cell.angle_alpha   90.00
_cell.angle_beta   90.00
_cell.angle_gamma   90.00
#
_symmetry.space_group_name_H-M   'P 1'
#
loop_
_entity.id
_entity.type
_entity.pdbx_description
1 polymer ?
#
loop_
_entity_poly.entity_id
_entity_poly.type
_entity_poly.pdbx_seq_one_letter_code
_entity_poly.pdbx_strand_id
1 'polypeptide(L)'
;LAGGFLTGKYRAGQPAPAGSRGESSPYVQKYMTPANYALIEQLSAWSQERGHTLGELAIAWLLAHPEVSSVISGVTRLEQLEANAKAAEWALTPAEVEEVERLLQPA
;
A
#
# COMPACT_ATOMS: atom_id res chain seq x y z
N LEU A 1 -2.18 -4.92 4.30
CA LEU A 1 -1.29 -3.73 4.18
C LEU A 1 0.10 -3.89 4.83
N ALA A 2 0.72 -5.09 4.83
CA ALA A 2 2.11 -5.32 5.31
C ALA A 2 2.46 -4.64 6.66
N GLY A 3 1.61 -4.80 7.68
CA GLY A 3 1.81 -4.18 9.00
C GLY A 3 1.83 -2.63 9.00
N GLY A 4 1.25 -2.02 7.98
CA GLY A 4 1.19 -0.57 7.77
C GLY A 4 2.24 -0.06 6.79
N PHE A 5 3.09 -0.91 6.21
CA PHE A 5 4.16 -0.47 5.30
C PHE A 5 3.60 0.26 4.07
N LEU A 6 2.53 -0.28 3.49
CA LEU A 6 1.85 0.27 2.30
C LEU A 6 0.90 1.45 2.60
N THR A 7 0.96 2.06 3.78
CA THR A 7 0.08 3.18 4.14
C THR A 7 0.69 4.56 3.82
N GLY A 8 1.93 4.59 3.33
CA GLY A 8 2.66 5.83 3.03
C GLY A 8 3.26 6.54 4.25
N LYS A 9 3.10 5.98 5.46
CA LYS A 9 3.57 6.60 6.72
C LYS A 9 5.05 6.36 7.04
N TYR A 10 5.72 5.43 6.36
CA TYR A 10 7.16 5.19 6.52
C TYR A 10 7.91 5.72 5.30
N ARG A 11 9.00 6.44 5.54
CA ARG A 11 9.81 7.08 4.49
C ARG A 11 11.28 6.70 4.66
N ALA A 12 11.99 6.57 3.55
CA ALA A 12 13.43 6.32 3.57
C ALA A 12 14.17 7.43 4.33
N GLY A 13 15.17 7.05 5.13
CA GLY A 13 15.99 8.00 5.88
C GLY A 13 15.30 8.68 7.07
N GLN A 14 14.02 8.35 7.36
CA GLN A 14 13.31 8.85 8.53
C GLN A 14 13.09 7.73 9.55
N PRO A 15 13.13 8.03 10.86
CA PRO A 15 12.75 7.06 11.87
C PRO A 15 11.28 6.65 11.68
N ALA A 16 10.96 5.40 12.03
CA ALA A 16 9.58 4.96 12.10
C ALA A 16 8.80 5.86 13.07
N PRO A 17 7.54 6.23 12.78
CA PRO A 17 6.74 7.01 13.73
C PRO A 17 6.64 6.30 15.09
N ALA A 18 6.75 7.07 16.18
CA ALA A 18 6.68 6.53 17.54
C ALA A 18 5.38 5.74 17.78
N GLY A 19 5.48 4.60 18.46
CA GLY A 19 4.35 3.70 18.73
C GLY A 19 3.82 2.95 17.51
N SER A 20 4.47 3.10 16.34
CA SER A 20 4.11 2.33 15.15
C SER A 20 4.70 0.92 15.18
N ARG A 21 4.11 0.01 14.40
CA ARG A 21 4.68 -1.33 14.22
C ARG A 21 6.06 -1.30 13.55
N GLY A 22 6.39 -0.28 12.76
CA GLY A 22 7.73 -0.13 12.17
C GLY A 22 8.82 0.11 13.21
N GLU A 23 8.48 0.67 14.37
CA GLU A 23 9.41 0.89 15.48
C GLU A 23 9.75 -0.41 16.22
N SER A 24 8.76 -1.29 16.42
CA SER A 24 8.87 -2.42 17.37
C SER A 24 8.68 -3.82 16.78
N SER A 25 8.13 -3.96 15.56
CA SER A 25 7.78 -5.26 14.97
C SER A 25 8.82 -5.71 13.95
N PRO A 26 9.59 -6.80 14.21
CA PRO A 26 10.54 -7.35 13.23
C PRO A 26 9.87 -7.74 11.90
N TYR A 27 8.61 -8.16 11.96
CA TYR A 27 7.81 -8.47 10.77
C TYR A 27 7.60 -7.24 9.88
N VAL A 28 7.47 -6.03 10.43
CA VAL A 28 7.33 -4.80 9.63
C VAL A 28 8.68 -4.31 9.15
N GLN A 29 9.69 -4.36 10.02
CA GLN A 29 11.05 -3.92 9.72
C GLN A 29 11.68 -4.67 8.54
N LYS A 30 11.33 -5.95 8.32
CA LYS A 30 11.79 -6.71 7.14
C LYS A 30 11.39 -6.06 5.79
N TYR A 31 10.32 -5.27 5.78
CA TYR A 31 9.88 -4.56 4.58
C TYR A 31 10.60 -3.21 4.41
N MET A 32 11.26 -2.69 5.44
CA MET A 32 11.88 -1.37 5.47
C MET A 32 13.29 -1.39 4.84
N THR A 33 13.38 -1.92 3.62
CA THR A 33 14.62 -2.01 2.84
C THR A 33 14.71 -0.86 1.83
N PRO A 34 15.92 -0.44 1.40
CA PRO A 34 16.07 0.60 0.37
C PRO A 34 15.30 0.29 -0.92
N ALA A 35 15.32 -0.98 -1.37
CA ALA A 35 14.60 -1.41 -2.57
C ALA A 35 13.08 -1.25 -2.41
N ASN A 36 12.52 -1.67 -1.27
CA ASN A 36 11.09 -1.52 -1.02
C ASN A 36 10.69 -0.06 -0.84
N TYR A 37 11.55 0.78 -0.26
CA TYR A 37 11.29 2.22 -0.19
C TYR A 37 11.21 2.85 -1.58
N ALA A 38 12.16 2.55 -2.46
CA ALA A 38 12.14 3.03 -3.84
C ALA A 38 10.90 2.56 -4.61
N LEU A 39 10.44 1.32 -4.35
CA LEU A 39 9.22 0.79 -4.96
C LEU A 39 7.96 1.50 -4.46
N ILE A 40 7.81 1.69 -3.14
CA ILE A 40 6.62 2.37 -2.61
C ILE A 40 6.59 3.85 -2.97
N GLU A 41 7.73 4.50 -3.19
CA GLU A 41 7.78 5.87 -3.70
C GLU A 41 7.22 5.96 -5.12
N GLN A 42 7.61 5.04 -6.01
CA GLN A 42 7.06 4.96 -7.37
C GLN A 42 5.55 4.69 -7.37
N LEU A 43 5.10 3.70 -6.60
CA LEU A 43 3.68 3.38 -6.48
C LEU A 43 2.88 4.51 -5.82
N SER A 44 3.48 5.21 -4.87
CA SER A 44 2.86 6.37 -4.22
C SER A 44 2.70 7.53 -5.20
N ALA A 45 3.69 7.80 -6.06
CA ALA A 45 3.57 8.83 -7.09
C ALA A 45 2.47 8.46 -8.11
N TRP A 46 2.50 7.22 -8.61
CA TRP A 46 1.53 6.71 -9.58
C TRP A 46 0.08 6.78 -9.07
N SER A 47 -0.15 6.45 -7.79
CA SER A 47 -1.48 6.53 -7.16
C SER A 47 -1.93 7.98 -6.94
N GLN A 48 -1.02 8.86 -6.52
CA GLN A 48 -1.32 10.27 -6.31
C GLN A 48 -1.71 11.00 -7.59
N GLU A 49 -1.07 10.68 -8.72
CA GLU A 49 -1.45 11.19 -10.05
C GLU A 49 -2.90 10.87 -10.44
N ARG A 50 -3.46 9.80 -9.84
CA ARG A 50 -4.85 9.35 -10.05
C ARG A 50 -5.80 9.79 -8.92
N GLY A 51 -5.33 10.60 -7.98
CA GLY A 51 -6.15 11.10 -6.87
C GLY A 51 -6.37 10.09 -5.74
N HIS A 52 -5.55 9.04 -5.67
CA HIS A 52 -5.64 7.99 -4.67
C HIS A 52 -4.36 7.87 -3.84
N THR A 53 -4.47 7.19 -2.70
CA THR A 53 -3.36 6.89 -1.80
C THR A 53 -2.74 5.52 -2.11
N LEU A 54 -1.50 5.31 -1.67
CA LEU A 54 -0.84 4.00 -1.74
C LEU A 54 -1.64 2.90 -1.01
N GLY A 55 -2.31 3.26 0.09
CA GLY A 55 -3.15 2.34 0.85
C GLY A 55 -4.39 1.90 0.05
N GLU A 56 -5.02 2.84 -0.65
CA GLU A 56 -6.13 2.54 -1.56
C GLU A 56 -5.67 1.65 -2.72
N LEU A 57 -4.51 1.97 -3.34
CA LEU A 57 -3.93 1.16 -4.40
C LEU A 57 -3.69 -0.29 -3.96
N ALA A 58 -3.15 -0.50 -2.77
CA ALA A 58 -2.87 -1.85 -2.26
C ALA A 58 -4.13 -2.71 -2.09
N ILE A 59 -5.28 -2.10 -1.80
CA ILE A 59 -6.57 -2.80 -1.68
C ILE A 59 -7.19 -2.99 -3.07
N ALA A 60 -7.24 -1.93 -3.88
CA ALA A 60 -7.78 -1.94 -5.24
C ALA A 60 -7.06 -2.96 -6.13
N TRP A 61 -5.73 -3.04 -6.04
CA TRP A 61 -4.93 -4.02 -6.77
C TRP A 61 -5.31 -5.45 -6.40
N LEU A 62 -5.45 -5.76 -5.10
CA LEU A 62 -5.92 -7.09 -4.67
C LEU A 62 -7.32 -7.41 -5.22
N LEU A 63 -8.24 -6.44 -5.21
CA LEU A 63 -9.60 -6.60 -5.72
C LEU A 63 -9.68 -6.70 -7.25
N ALA A 64 -8.63 -6.29 -7.97
CA ALA A 64 -8.58 -6.40 -9.42
C ALA A 64 -8.29 -7.84 -9.91
N HIS A 65 -7.83 -8.73 -9.02
CA HIS A 65 -7.58 -10.12 -9.35
C HIS A 65 -8.87 -10.96 -9.26
N PRO A 66 -9.29 -11.65 -10.34
CA PRO A 66 -10.54 -12.42 -10.35
C PRO A 66 -10.56 -13.57 -9.35
N GLU A 67 -9.40 -14.09 -8.94
CA GLU A 67 -9.26 -15.11 -7.90
C GLU A 67 -9.48 -14.59 -6.47
N VAL A 68 -9.50 -13.26 -6.25
CA VAL A 68 -9.67 -12.65 -4.93
C VAL A 68 -11.14 -12.26 -4.73
N SER A 69 -11.86 -13.00 -3.89
CA SER A 69 -13.27 -12.69 -3.61
C SER A 69 -13.48 -11.57 -2.58
N SER A 70 -12.51 -11.34 -1.68
CA SER A 70 -12.59 -10.29 -0.67
C SER A 70 -11.23 -9.93 -0.10
N VAL A 71 -11.10 -8.71 0.44
CA VAL A 71 -9.91 -8.22 1.13
C VAL A 71 -10.25 -7.95 2.59
N ILE A 72 -9.64 -8.71 3.50
CA ILE A 72 -9.80 -8.49 4.96
C ILE A 72 -8.76 -7.46 5.41
N SER A 73 -9.24 -6.33 5.91
CA SER A 73 -8.38 -5.24 6.41
C SER A 73 -8.58 -5.02 7.92
N GLY A 74 -7.50 -5.10 8.68
CA GLY A 74 -7.52 -4.83 10.12
C GLY A 74 -7.39 -3.34 10.41
N VAL A 75 -8.26 -2.81 11.25
CA VAL A 75 -8.31 -1.40 11.64
C VAL A 75 -8.33 -1.25 13.17
N THR A 76 -7.80 -0.14 13.66
CA THR A 76 -7.81 0.22 15.09
C THR A 76 -8.49 1.57 15.36
N ARG A 77 -8.85 2.28 14.29
CA ARG A 77 -9.50 3.60 14.32
C ARG A 77 -10.54 3.67 13.21
N LEU A 78 -11.56 4.50 13.39
CA LEU A 78 -12.69 4.59 12.46
C LEU A 78 -12.26 5.13 11.08
N GLU A 79 -11.35 6.10 11.06
CA GLU A 79 -10.89 6.73 9.81
C GLU A 79 -10.17 5.72 8.90
N GLN A 80 -9.57 4.68 9.49
CA GLN A 80 -8.95 3.58 8.73
C GLN A 80 -10.00 2.69 8.06
N LEU A 81 -11.15 2.49 8.72
CA LEU A 81 -12.26 1.73 8.14
C LEU A 81 -12.81 2.44 6.92
N GLU A 82 -13.07 3.75 7.05
CA GLU A 82 -13.58 4.59 5.96
C GLU A 82 -12.61 4.62 4.77
N ALA A 83 -11.31 4.81 5.04
CA ALA A 83 -10.30 4.78 3.99
C ALA A 83 -10.21 3.41 3.28
N ASN A 84 -10.27 2.31 4.03
CA ASN A 84 -10.24 0.96 3.44
C ASN A 84 -11.51 0.65 2.64
N ALA A 85 -12.68 1.13 3.10
CA ALA A 85 -13.94 0.96 2.39
C ALA A 85 -13.94 1.75 1.06
N LYS A 86 -13.48 3.00 1.08
CA LYS A 86 -13.34 3.82 -0.12
C LYS A 86 -12.41 3.20 -1.16
N ALA A 87 -11.35 2.52 -0.72
CA ALA A 87 -10.44 1.83 -1.63
C ALA A 87 -11.13 0.77 -2.52
N ALA A 88 -12.23 0.16 -2.05
CA ALA A 88 -13.00 -0.81 -2.83
C ALA A 88 -13.80 -0.17 -3.97
N GLU A 89 -13.98 1.15 -3.97
CA GLU A 89 -14.65 1.89 -5.05
C GLU A 89 -13.70 2.17 -6.22
N TRP A 90 -12.39 2.00 -6.03
CA TRP A 90 -11.40 2.17 -7.09
C TRP A 90 -11.24 0.87 -7.88
N ALA A 91 -12.03 0.74 -8.95
CA ALA A 91 -11.88 -0.34 -9.91
C ALA A 91 -10.73 -0.03 -10.89
N LEU A 92 -9.58 -0.67 -10.70
CA LEU A 92 -8.45 -0.55 -11.63
C LEU A 92 -8.83 -1.09 -13.00
N THR A 93 -8.50 -0.34 -14.05
CA THR A 93 -8.60 -0.82 -15.42
C THR A 93 -7.53 -1.88 -15.70
N PRO A 94 -7.71 -2.77 -16.70
CA PRO A 94 -6.67 -3.73 -17.08
C PRO A 94 -5.32 -3.07 -17.40
N ALA A 95 -5.34 -1.90 -18.04
CA ALA A 95 -4.13 -1.14 -18.35
C ALA A 95 -3.42 -0.64 -17.08
N GLU A 96 -4.18 -0.16 -16.09
CA GLU A 96 -3.62 0.26 -14.79
C GLU A 96 -3.05 -0.91 -13.99
N VAL A 97 -3.71 -2.07 -14.01
CA VAL A 97 -3.15 -3.28 -13.41
C VAL A 97 -1.81 -3.62 -14.05
N GLU A 98 -1.72 -3.62 -15.37
CA GLU A 98 -0.45 -3.87 -16.07
C GLU A 98 0.63 -2.82 -15.76
N GLU A 99 0.26 -1.55 -15.61
CA GLU A 99 1.20 -0.49 -15.18
C GLU A 99 1.77 -0.78 -13.79
N VAL A 100 0.91 -1.14 -12.84
CA VAL A 100 1.34 -1.50 -11.48
C VAL A 100 2.21 -2.75 -11.50
N GLU A 101 1.85 -3.79 -12.27
CA GLU A 101 2.67 -4.99 -12.43
C GLU A 101 4.07 -4.67 -12.97
N ARG A 102 4.17 -3.77 -13.96
CA ARG A 102 5.46 -3.31 -14.48
C ARG A 102 6.32 -2.62 -13.41
N LEU A 103 5.70 -1.83 -12.52
CA LEU A 103 6.41 -1.19 -11.41
C LEU A 103 6.90 -2.21 -10.37
N LEU A 104 6.18 -3.33 -10.18
CA LEU A 104 6.53 -4.39 -9.24
C LEU A 104 7.67 -5.31 -9.72
N GLN A 105 7.97 -5.32 -11.02
CA GLN A 105 9.06 -6.12 -11.58
C GLN A 105 10.42 -5.53 -11.15
N PRO A 106 11.37 -6.35 -10.67
CA PRO A 106 12.73 -5.88 -10.42
C PRO A 106 13.38 -5.46 -11.75
N ALA A 107 14.14 -4.36 -11.71
CA ALA A 107 14.98 -3.92 -12.82
C ALA A 107 16.12 -4.91 -13.13
#